data_AF-A0A834GBI5-F1
#
_entry.id   AF-A0A834GBI5-F1
#
_cell.length_a   1.000
_cell.length_b   1.000
_cell.length_c   1.000
_cell.angle_alpha   90.00
_cell.angle_beta   90.00
_cell.angle_gamma   90.00
#
_symmetry.space_group_name_H-M   'P 1'
#
loop_
_entity.id
_entity.type
_entity.pdbx_description
1 polymer ?
#
loop_
_entity_poly.entity_id
_entity_poly.type
_entity_poly.pdbx_seq_one_letter_code
_entity_poly.pdbx_strand_id
1 'polypeptide(L)'
;MVTLVGATKNFSDTNKIGQGGFGSVCKGRLSTGKDIAVKRLSRDSKQGLKEFKNEVILIAKLQHRNLVRLLGCCILGEERILVYKYMPNGILIGFLHFWFAQ
;
A
#
# COMPACT_ATOMS: atom_id res chain seq x y z
N MET A 1 -0.25 -2.52 21.99
CA MET A 1 0.25 -1.69 20.87
C MET A 1 -0.11 -2.43 19.57
N VAL A 2 -0.95 -1.87 18.69
CA VAL A 2 -1.32 -2.56 17.43
C VAL A 2 -0.22 -2.33 16.40
N THR A 3 0.44 -3.41 15.96
CA THR A 3 1.45 -3.40 14.91
C THR A 3 0.81 -3.45 13.53
N LEU A 4 1.57 -3.22 12.45
CA LEU A 4 1.08 -3.40 11.07
C LEU A 4 0.52 -4.82 10.84
N VAL A 5 1.12 -5.83 11.48
CA VAL A 5 0.64 -7.21 11.48
C VAL A 5 -0.77 -7.27 12.08
N GLY A 6 -0.98 -6.71 13.27
CA GLY A 6 -2.31 -6.66 13.89
C GLY A 6 -3.33 -5.88 13.05
N ALA A 7 -2.94 -4.70 12.55
CA ALA A 7 -3.81 -3.83 11.76
C ALA A 7 -4.30 -4.47 10.46
N THR A 8 -3.53 -5.39 9.89
CA THR A 8 -3.82 -6.07 8.61
C THR A 8 -4.30 -7.52 8.77
N LYS A 9 -4.50 -7.98 10.01
CA LYS A 9 -4.76 -9.40 10.33
C LYS A 9 -3.69 -10.33 9.74
N ASN A 10 -2.43 -10.02 10.02
CA ASN A 10 -1.25 -10.70 9.49
C ASN A 10 -1.17 -10.67 7.95
N PHE A 11 -1.42 -9.50 7.35
CA PHE A 11 -1.43 -9.30 5.90
C PHE A 11 -2.36 -10.28 5.16
N SER A 12 -3.50 -10.63 5.78
CA SER A 12 -4.43 -11.61 5.25
C SER A 12 -4.92 -11.23 3.85
N ASP A 13 -5.01 -12.21 2.97
CA ASP A 13 -5.57 -12.05 1.62
C ASP A 13 -7.02 -11.53 1.63
N THR A 14 -7.77 -11.78 2.71
CA THR A 14 -9.13 -11.23 2.90
C THR A 14 -9.17 -9.70 2.88
N ASN A 15 -8.05 -9.05 3.20
CA ASN A 15 -7.91 -7.60 3.18
C ASN A 15 -7.13 -7.10 1.94
N LYS A 16 -6.76 -7.97 1.00
CA LYS A 16 -6.00 -7.58 -0.19
C LYS A 16 -6.88 -6.72 -1.11
N ILE A 17 -6.36 -5.57 -1.49
CA ILE A 17 -7.02 -4.59 -2.37
C ILE A 17 -6.27 -4.37 -3.68
N GLY A 18 -5.10 -4.99 -3.85
CA GLY A 18 -4.33 -4.96 -5.08
C GLY A 18 -3.11 -5.87 -5.03
N GLN A 19 -2.67 -6.34 -6.21
CA GLN A 19 -1.47 -7.15 -6.35
C GLN A 19 -0.87 -6.95 -7.75
N GLY A 20 0.47 -6.98 -7.84
CA GLY A 20 1.20 -6.94 -9.10
C GLY A 20 2.66 -7.31 -8.90
N GLY A 21 3.49 -7.11 -9.93
CA GLY A 21 4.93 -7.45 -9.89
C GLY A 21 5.72 -6.71 -8.80
N PHE A 22 5.20 -5.60 -8.30
CA PHE A 22 5.81 -4.79 -7.24
C PHE A 22 5.36 -5.21 -5.83
N GLY A 23 4.59 -6.28 -5.70
CA GLY A 23 4.09 -6.79 -4.42
C GLY A 23 2.58 -6.65 -4.25
N SER A 24 2.12 -6.66 -3.01
CA SER A 24 0.70 -6.65 -2.66
C SER A 24 0.32 -5.44 -1.83
N VAL A 25 -0.95 -5.02 -1.97
CA VAL A 25 -1.55 -3.95 -1.18
C VAL A 25 -2.73 -4.54 -0.43
N CYS A 26 -2.75 -4.32 0.89
CA CYS A 26 -3.86 -4.73 1.75
C CYS A 26 -4.41 -3.54 2.54
N LYS A 27 -5.70 -3.58 2.85
CA LYS A 27 -6.34 -2.66 3.78
C LYS A 27 -5.97 -3.06 5.21
N GLY A 28 -5.70 -2.08 6.06
CA GLY A 28 -5.56 -2.27 7.49
C GLY A 28 -6.33 -1.21 8.27
N ARG A 29 -6.57 -1.48 9.56
CA ARG A 29 -7.17 -0.50 10.49
C ARG A 29 -6.28 -0.36 11.71
N LEU A 30 -5.80 0.87 11.95
CA LEU A 30 -5.00 1.20 13.12
C LEU A 30 -5.87 1.19 14.39
N SER A 31 -5.25 1.07 15.57
CA SER A 31 -5.95 1.16 16.85
C SER A 31 -6.68 2.49 17.06
N THR A 32 -6.25 3.54 16.36
CA THR A 32 -6.92 4.85 16.33
C THR A 32 -8.20 4.86 15.48
N GLY A 33 -8.63 3.72 14.93
CA GLY A 33 -9.77 3.59 14.01
C GLY A 33 -9.48 4.04 12.58
N LYS A 34 -8.27 4.52 12.28
CA LYS A 34 -7.90 5.03 10.96
C LYS A 34 -7.60 3.91 9.98
N ASP A 35 -8.26 3.94 8.82
CA ASP A 35 -7.97 3.03 7.70
C ASP A 35 -6.68 3.41 6.98
N ILE A 36 -5.88 2.39 6.68
CA ILE A 36 -4.60 2.51 5.96
C ILE A 36 -4.56 1.52 4.80
N ALA A 37 -3.78 1.85 3.78
CA ALA A 37 -3.35 0.91 2.74
C ALA A 37 -1.89 0.55 2.98
N VAL A 38 -1.59 -0.75 3.06
CA VAL A 38 -0.26 -1.27 3.37
C VAL A 38 0.25 -1.99 2.14
N LYS A 39 1.24 -1.40 1.47
CA LYS A 39 1.92 -1.97 0.31
C LYS A 39 3.17 -2.70 0.78
N ARG A 40 3.15 -4.03 0.68
CA ARG A 40 4.28 -4.91 0.97
C ARG A 40 4.98 -5.24 -0.34
N LEU A 41 6.20 -4.77 -0.51
CA LEU A 41 6.96 -4.99 -1.74
C LEU A 41 7.46 -6.43 -1.81
N SER A 42 7.62 -6.94 -3.03
CA SER A 42 8.17 -8.28 -3.24
C SER A 42 9.61 -8.39 -2.70
N ARG A 43 9.91 -9.52 -2.05
CA ARG A 43 11.25 -9.83 -1.51
C ARG A 43 12.24 -10.21 -2.61
N ASP A 44 11.74 -10.76 -3.71
CA ASP A 44 12.55 -11.47 -4.71
C ASP A 44 13.22 -10.56 -5.74
N SER A 45 13.10 -9.23 -5.63
CA SER A 45 13.62 -8.32 -6.64
C SER A 45 14.70 -7.38 -6.08
N LYS A 46 15.86 -7.37 -6.75
CA LYS A 46 16.86 -6.28 -6.63
C LYS A 46 16.23 -4.90 -6.92
N GLN A 47 15.12 -4.90 -7.65
CA GLN A 47 14.32 -3.74 -8.00
C GLN A 47 13.54 -3.19 -6.78
N GLY A 48 13.09 -4.03 -5.86
CA GLY A 48 12.24 -3.65 -4.72
C GLY A 48 12.88 -2.65 -3.77
N LEU A 49 14.20 -2.74 -3.53
CA LEU A 49 14.92 -1.74 -2.72
C LEU A 49 15.05 -0.39 -3.44
N LYS A 50 15.33 -0.41 -4.74
CA LYS A 50 15.43 0.82 -5.56
C LYS A 50 14.07 1.50 -5.67
N GLU A 51 13.02 0.74 -5.93
CA GLU A 51 11.63 1.22 -5.97
C GLU A 51 11.20 1.79 -4.62
N PHE A 52 11.47 1.07 -3.53
CA PHE A 52 11.18 1.57 -2.18
C PHE A 52 11.83 2.93 -1.94
N LYS A 53 13.14 3.05 -2.20
CA LYS A 53 13.87 4.31 -2.03
C LYS A 53 13.29 5.42 -2.90
N ASN A 54 13.01 5.14 -4.17
CA ASN A 54 12.43 6.10 -5.09
C ASN A 54 11.05 6.57 -4.61
N GLU A 55 10.16 5.63 -4.25
CA GLU A 55 8.81 5.92 -3.81
C GLU A 55 8.80 6.75 -2.52
N VAL A 56 9.64 6.39 -1.54
CA VAL A 56 9.80 7.18 -0.30
C VAL A 56 10.32 8.58 -0.58
N ILE A 57 11.39 8.72 -1.37
CA ILE A 57 12.00 10.03 -1.65
C ILE A 57 11.03 10.94 -2.43
N LEU A 58 10.38 10.41 -3.46
CA LEU A 58 9.49 11.19 -4.31
C LEU A 58 8.23 11.60 -3.56
N ILE A 59 7.57 10.67 -2.86
CA ILE A 59 6.33 11.00 -2.14
C ILE A 59 6.61 11.91 -0.93
N ALA A 60 7.77 11.77 -0.27
CA ALA A 60 8.16 12.70 0.79
C ALA A 60 8.32 14.14 0.26
N LYS A 61 8.84 14.30 -0.97
CA LYS A 61 9.00 15.60 -1.63
C LYS A 61 7.70 16.15 -2.24
N LEU A 62 6.75 15.29 -2.58
CA LEU A 62 5.55 15.63 -3.35
C LEU A 62 4.27 15.48 -2.50
N GLN A 63 4.11 16.34 -1.51
CA GLN A 63 2.88 16.40 -0.72
C GLN A 63 1.85 17.32 -1.39
N HIS A 64 0.89 16.73 -2.09
CA HIS A 64 -0.17 17.47 -2.78
C HIS A 64 -1.53 16.79 -2.59
N ARG A 65 -2.63 17.57 -2.63
CA ARG A 65 -4.00 17.08 -2.41
C ARG A 65 -4.46 15.99 -3.40
N ASN A 66 -3.87 15.96 -4.60
CA ASN A 66 -4.19 15.00 -5.65
C ASN A 66 -3.21 13.80 -5.70
N LEU A 67 -2.24 13.74 -4.78
CA LEU A 67 -1.32 12.61 -4.67
C LEU A 67 -1.66 11.79 -3.44
N VAL A 68 -1.46 10.46 -3.54
CA VAL A 68 -1.66 9.57 -2.40
C VAL A 68 -0.68 9.93 -1.29
N ARG A 69 -1.18 10.03 -0.06
CA ARG A 69 -0.39 10.45 1.09
C ARG A 69 0.30 9.26 1.73
N LEU A 70 1.63 9.23 1.68
CA LEU A 70 2.44 8.33 2.50
C LEU A 70 2.37 8.79 3.97
N LEU A 71 2.06 7.85 4.85
CA LEU A 71 2.01 8.05 6.30
C LEU A 71 3.30 7.59 6.97
N GLY A 72 3.99 6.63 6.37
CA GLY A 72 5.24 6.11 6.87
C GLY A 72 5.71 4.89 6.08
N CYS A 73 6.85 4.34 6.49
CA CYS A 73 7.40 3.12 5.91
C CYS A 73 8.04 2.26 7.00
N CYS A 74 8.25 0.98 6.70
CA CYS A 74 8.95 0.03 7.57
C CYS A 74 9.96 -0.78 6.76
N ILE A 75 11.15 -0.94 7.34
CA ILE A 75 12.24 -1.75 6.82
C ILE A 75 12.63 -2.72 7.94
N LEU A 76 12.47 -4.02 7.72
CA LEU A 76 12.87 -5.05 8.68
C LEU A 76 13.45 -6.25 7.93
N GLY A 77 14.76 -6.45 8.00
CA GLY A 77 15.45 -7.47 7.20
C GLY A 77 15.22 -7.24 5.70
N GLU A 78 14.51 -8.15 5.04
CA GLU A 78 14.10 -8.05 3.63
C GLU A 78 12.70 -7.46 3.44
N GLU A 79 11.95 -7.24 4.52
CA GLU A 79 10.64 -6.60 4.44
C GLU A 79 10.78 -5.12 4.07
N ARG A 80 10.02 -4.72 3.06
CA ARG A 80 9.88 -3.32 2.65
C ARG A 80 8.40 -3.01 2.56
N ILE A 81 7.93 -2.17 3.47
CA ILE A 81 6.51 -1.86 3.62
C ILE A 81 6.30 -0.36 3.54
N LEU A 82 5.33 0.06 2.74
CA LEU A 82 4.88 1.44 2.62
C LEU A 82 3.45 1.54 3.16
N VAL A 83 3.18 2.57 3.95
CA VAL A 83 1.89 2.78 4.61
C VAL A 83 1.29 4.08 4.09
N TYR A 84 0.12 3.97 3.45
CA TYR A 84 -0.60 5.06 2.84
C TYR A 84 -1.91 5.35 3.56
N LYS A 85 -2.42 6.58 3.39
CA LYS A 85 -3.83 6.86 3.67
C LYS A 85 -4.69 5.99 2.74
N TYR A 86 -5.65 5.27 3.30
CA TYR A 86 -6.60 4.48 2.52
C TYR A 86 -7.50 5.40 1.68
N MET A 87 -7.73 5.01 0.42
CA MET A 87 -8.62 5.68 -0.51
C MET A 87 -9.91 4.88 -0.63
N PRO A 88 -11.03 5.33 -0.04
CA PRO A 88 -12.26 4.53 0.04
C PRO A 88 -12.89 4.26 -1.32
N ASN A 89 -12.66 5.13 -2.30
CA ASN A 89 -13.19 4.97 -3.64
C ASN A 89 -12.33 4.05 -4.52
N GLY A 90 -11.22 3.51 -4.01
CA GLY A 90 -10.38 2.60 -4.79
C GLY A 90 -9.70 3.25 -6.01
N ILE A 91 -9.39 2.43 -7.02
CA ILE A 91 -8.65 2.81 -8.22
C ILE A 91 -9.59 3.18 -9.37
N LEU A 92 -9.19 4.16 -10.19
CA LEU A 92 -10.00 4.68 -11.29
C LEU A 92 -10.43 3.62 -12.31
N ILE A 93 -9.59 2.62 -12.58
CA ILE A 93 -9.89 1.54 -13.55
C ILE A 93 -11.21 0.81 -13.23
N GLY A 94 -11.55 0.69 -11.93
CA GLY A 94 -12.82 0.08 -11.51
C GLY A 94 -14.06 0.86 -11.93
N PHE A 95 -13.92 2.15 -12.26
CA PHE A 95 -15.01 3.00 -12.75
C PHE A 95 -15.06 3.11 -14.27
N LEU A 96 -13.95 2.81 -14.96
CA LEU A 96 -13.84 2.96 -16.42
C LEU A 96 -14.26 1.70 -17.19
N HIS A 97 -14.21 0.52 -16.57
CA HIS A 97 -14.53 -0.76 -17.22
C HIS A 97 -16.03 -1.14 -17.12
N PHE A 98 -16.93 -0.27 -17.58
CA PHE A 98 -18.38 -0.56 -17.62
C PHE A 98 -18.88 -1.09 -18.98
N TRP A 99 -18.02 -1.46 -19.95
CA TRP A 99 -18.47 -1.70 -21.34
C TRP A 99 -17.90 -2.92 -22.09
N PHE A 100 -17.44 -3.98 -21.42
CA PHE A 100 -17.15 -5.26 -22.11
C PHE A 100 -17.49 -6.48 -21.25
N ALA A 101 -18.76 -6.57 -20.82
CA ALA A 101 -19.35 -7.82 -20.35
C ALA A 101 -20.84 -7.86 -20.77
N GLN A 102 -21.08 -8.13 -22.05
CA GLN A 102 -22.24 -8.89 -22.54
C GLN A 102 -21.70 -10.15 -23.17
#